data_AF-A0A2P4XNC4-F1
#
_entry.id   AF-A0A2P4XNC4-F1
#
_cell.length_a   1.000
_cell.length_b   1.000
_cell.length_c   1.000
_cell.angle_alpha   90.00
_cell.angle_beta   90.00
_cell.angle_gamma   90.00
#
_symmetry.space_group_name_H-M   'P 1'
#
loop_
_entity.id
_entity.type
_entity.pdbx_description
1 polymer ?
#
loop_
_entity_poly.entity_id
_entity_poly.type
_entity_poly.pdbx_seq_one_letter_code
_entity_poly.pdbx_strand_id
1 'polypeptide(L)'
;MVQTLNLILLTANELEHLRDILRRSFQPRASEDDVQVFTALFRSWCHNPIAAFSLCLLAQSYSVSAALISKFADIDASVGFLMQIDKLVQLLESPIFIHMRLQLLEIQEDYHTDLVKSLYGLLMLLPQSAAFRVLRDRLASVTSMATAIGRIDLNGDARRLRAPRIDADALLAHFESVQAKHTELRRKGMYEKSLAKEQNTANV
;
A
#
# COMPACT_ATOMS: atom_id res chain seq x y z
N MET A 1 -13.20 11.74 0.70
CA MET A 1 -12.36 12.55 1.60
C MET A 1 -10.96 11.96 1.79
N VAL A 2 -10.83 10.72 2.31
CA VAL A 2 -9.51 10.07 2.54
C VAL A 2 -8.64 10.03 1.28
N GLN A 3 -9.20 9.69 0.12
CA GLN A 3 -8.47 9.69 -1.17
C GLN A 3 -7.82 11.05 -1.49
N THR A 4 -8.55 12.15 -1.24
CA THR A 4 -8.05 13.51 -1.47
C THR A 4 -6.95 13.87 -0.48
N LEU A 5 -7.14 13.55 0.80
CA LEU A 5 -6.12 13.77 1.84
C LEU A 5 -4.85 12.97 1.55
N ASN A 6 -4.99 11.73 1.06
CA ASN A 6 -3.85 10.92 0.66
C ASN A 6 -3.07 11.55 -0.50
N LEU A 7 -3.78 12.08 -1.51
CA LEU A 7 -3.13 12.80 -2.60
C LEU A 7 -2.37 14.03 -2.09
N ILE A 8 -3.01 14.84 -1.24
CA ILE A 8 -2.38 16.02 -0.62
C ILE A 8 -1.14 15.60 0.18
N LEU A 9 -1.23 14.55 0.99
CA LEU A 9 -0.09 14.00 1.73
C LEU A 9 1.08 13.62 0.82
N LEU A 10 0.81 13.10 -0.38
CA LEU A 10 1.84 12.66 -1.33
C LEU A 10 2.39 13.79 -2.21
N THR A 11 1.65 14.87 -2.44
CA THR A 11 2.02 15.90 -3.43
C THR A 11 2.23 17.31 -2.87
N ALA A 12 1.65 17.65 -1.71
CA ALA A 12 1.74 18.99 -1.14
C ALA A 12 3.11 19.21 -0.48
N ASN A 13 3.77 20.33 -0.77
CA ASN A 13 5.12 20.60 -0.26
C ASN A 13 5.11 20.88 1.25
N GLU A 14 4.02 21.46 1.76
CA GLU A 14 3.80 21.86 3.15
C GLU A 14 3.82 20.67 4.12
N LEU A 15 3.60 19.46 3.62
CA LEU A 15 3.56 18.24 4.42
C LEU A 15 4.89 17.48 4.47
N GLU A 16 5.99 18.09 4.04
CA GLU A 16 7.32 17.46 4.08
C GLU A 16 7.68 16.96 5.49
N HIS A 17 7.49 17.80 6.50
CA HIS A 17 7.77 17.43 7.89
C HIS A 17 6.92 16.24 8.37
N LEU A 18 5.64 16.19 8.00
CA LEU A 18 4.77 15.06 8.34
C LEU A 18 5.28 13.77 7.67
N ARG A 19 5.78 13.85 6.44
CA ARG A 19 6.36 12.69 5.75
C ARG A 19 7.64 12.20 6.42
N ASP A 20 8.45 13.10 6.99
CA ASP A 20 9.61 12.71 7.79
C ASP A 20 9.19 11.98 9.08
N ILE A 21 8.18 12.49 9.79
CA ILE A 21 7.59 11.82 10.97
C ILE A 21 7.14 10.39 10.63
N LEU A 22 6.39 10.24 9.52
CA LEU A 22 5.90 8.94 9.06
C LEU A 22 7.04 7.96 8.76
N ARG A 23 8.10 8.41 8.06
CA ARG A 23 9.30 7.58 7.80
C ARG A 23 10.04 7.19 9.07
N ARG A 24 10.08 8.06 10.09
CA ARG A 24 10.73 7.76 11.37
C ARG A 24 9.95 6.79 12.24
N SER A 25 8.64 6.67 12.03
CA SER A 25 7.73 5.87 12.89
C SER A 25 8.12 4.40 13.01
N PHE A 26 8.78 3.84 12.00
CA PHE A 26 9.22 2.43 11.98
C PHE A 26 10.71 2.25 12.30
N GLN A 27 11.44 3.32 12.58
CA GLN A 27 12.86 3.23 12.90
C GLN A 27 13.08 2.79 14.36
N PRO A 28 14.22 2.16 14.69
CA PRO A 28 14.52 1.72 16.06
C PRO A 28 14.51 2.84 17.11
N ARG A 29 14.70 4.09 16.67
CA ARG A 29 14.74 5.31 17.50
C ARG A 29 13.44 6.15 17.41
N ALA A 30 12.35 5.59 16.87
CA ALA A 30 11.08 6.29 16.79
C ALA A 30 10.59 6.72 18.17
N SER A 31 10.11 7.96 18.26
CA SER A 31 9.41 8.44 19.46
C SER A 31 8.01 7.81 19.55
N GLU A 32 7.42 7.79 20.75
CA GLU A 32 6.03 7.34 20.91
C GLU A 32 5.06 8.22 20.10
N ASP A 33 5.34 9.52 19.99
CA ASP A 33 4.54 10.46 19.20
C ASP A 33 4.58 10.14 17.71
N ASP A 34 5.76 9.82 17.13
CA ASP A 34 5.86 9.43 15.72
C ASP A 34 4.99 8.18 15.46
N VAL A 35 5.10 7.17 16.34
CA VAL A 35 4.32 5.93 16.24
C VAL A 35 2.81 6.19 16.37
N GLN A 36 2.40 7.07 17.29
CA GLN A 36 1.00 7.44 17.47
C GLN A 36 0.44 8.18 16.25
N VAL A 37 1.21 9.11 15.67
CA VAL A 37 0.83 9.84 14.44
C VAL A 37 0.60 8.87 13.29
N PHE A 38 1.53 7.94 13.05
CA PHE A 38 1.33 6.91 12.02
C PHE A 38 0.09 6.07 12.31
N THR A 39 -0.08 5.59 13.54
CA THR A 39 -1.20 4.71 13.92
C THR A 39 -2.55 5.41 13.74
N ALA A 40 -2.66 6.69 14.13
CA ALA A 40 -3.88 7.47 13.99
C ALA A 40 -4.23 7.73 12.52
N LEU A 41 -3.23 8.08 11.70
CA LEU A 41 -3.40 8.26 10.26
C LEU A 41 -3.78 6.94 9.59
N PHE A 42 -3.10 5.85 9.92
CA PHE A 42 -3.36 4.53 9.36
C PHE A 42 -4.80 4.07 9.60
N ARG A 43 -5.31 4.21 10.83
CA ARG A 43 -6.71 3.88 11.16
C ARG A 43 -7.71 4.67 10.31
N SER A 44 -7.45 5.97 10.13
CA SER A 44 -8.28 6.82 9.28
C SER A 44 -8.15 6.47 7.79
N TRP A 45 -6.96 6.05 7.36
CA TRP A 45 -6.67 5.67 5.98
C TRP A 45 -7.25 4.29 5.63
N CYS A 46 -7.52 3.43 6.61
CA CYS A 46 -8.15 2.12 6.40
C CYS A 46 -9.54 2.20 5.73
N HIS A 47 -10.19 3.36 5.71
CA HIS A 47 -11.42 3.54 4.93
C HIS A 47 -11.19 3.58 3.41
N ASN A 48 -9.94 3.64 2.95
CA ASN A 48 -9.56 3.51 1.55
C ASN A 48 -8.32 2.60 1.44
N PRO A 49 -8.43 1.42 0.80
CA PRO A 49 -7.34 0.44 0.79
C PRO A 49 -6.07 0.97 0.12
N ILE A 50 -6.19 1.68 -0.99
CA ILE A 50 -5.05 2.23 -1.72
C ILE A 50 -4.35 3.31 -0.89
N ALA A 51 -5.11 4.14 -0.17
CA ALA A 51 -4.56 5.13 0.74
C ALA A 51 -3.74 4.46 1.85
N ALA A 52 -4.33 3.49 2.57
CA ALA A 52 -3.64 2.75 3.63
C ALA A 52 -2.35 2.09 3.14
N PHE A 53 -2.40 1.44 1.97
CA PHE A 53 -1.23 0.82 1.35
C PHE A 53 -0.17 1.86 0.96
N SER A 54 -0.56 2.98 0.34
CA SER A 54 0.39 4.05 -0.01
C SER A 54 1.03 4.71 1.21
N LEU A 55 0.32 4.77 2.34
CA LEU A 55 0.84 5.26 3.60
C LEU A 55 1.93 4.32 4.16
N CYS A 56 1.73 3.00 4.08
CA CYS A 56 2.76 2.03 4.45
C CYS A 56 4.02 2.16 3.58
N LEU A 57 3.86 2.32 2.26
CA LEU A 57 5.00 2.55 1.36
C LEU A 57 5.74 3.84 1.70
N LEU A 58 5.02 4.91 2.03
CA LEU A 58 5.59 6.21 2.38
C LEU A 58 6.37 6.13 3.71
N ALA A 59 5.83 5.40 4.68
CA ALA A 59 6.44 5.16 5.98
C ALA A 59 7.55 4.08 5.94
N GLN A 60 7.83 3.49 4.77
CA GLN A 60 8.78 2.39 4.57
C GLN A 60 8.45 1.13 5.40
N SER A 61 7.17 0.94 5.73
CA SER A 61 6.68 -0.24 6.44
C SER A 61 6.32 -1.35 5.45
N TYR A 62 7.34 -1.96 4.83
CA TYR A 62 7.14 -2.91 3.74
C TYR A 62 6.49 -4.21 4.16
N SER A 63 6.74 -4.69 5.38
CA SER A 63 6.08 -5.88 5.92
C SER A 63 4.55 -5.72 5.99
N VAL A 64 4.10 -4.57 6.50
CA VAL A 64 2.66 -4.25 6.57
C VAL A 64 2.09 -4.05 5.16
N SER A 65 2.80 -3.39 4.24
CA SER A 65 2.30 -3.27 2.86
C SER A 65 2.20 -4.63 2.16
N ALA A 66 3.15 -5.54 2.39
CA ALA A 66 3.15 -6.90 1.83
C ALA A 66 2.04 -7.77 2.43
N ALA A 67 1.65 -7.52 3.68
CA ALA A 67 0.48 -8.16 4.27
C ALA A 67 -0.83 -7.57 3.74
N LEU A 68 -0.91 -6.24 3.61
CA LEU A 68 -2.09 -5.56 3.04
C LEU A 68 -2.38 -5.98 1.61
N ILE A 69 -1.35 -6.13 0.76
CA ILE A 69 -1.57 -6.48 -0.65
C ILE A 69 -2.24 -7.85 -0.80
N SER A 70 -1.93 -8.81 0.09
CA SER A 70 -2.60 -10.11 0.11
C SER A 70 -4.07 -10.01 0.48
N LYS A 71 -4.47 -8.99 1.25
CA LYS A 71 -5.87 -8.73 1.63
C LYS A 71 -6.67 -8.03 0.53
N PHE A 72 -6.01 -7.47 -0.49
CA PHE A 72 -6.71 -6.81 -1.59
C PHE A 72 -7.50 -7.78 -2.47
N ALA A 73 -7.18 -9.08 -2.44
CA ALA A 73 -7.95 -10.12 -3.13
C ALA A 73 -9.40 -10.21 -2.63
N ASP A 74 -9.64 -9.89 -1.35
CA ASP A 74 -10.97 -9.92 -0.74
C ASP A 74 -11.74 -8.60 -0.94
N ILE A 75 -11.10 -7.60 -1.56
CA ILE A 75 -11.68 -6.29 -1.82
C ILE A 75 -12.28 -6.30 -3.23
N ASP A 76 -13.56 -5.95 -3.32
CA ASP A 76 -14.25 -5.82 -4.60
C ASP A 76 -13.57 -4.75 -5.51
N ALA A 77 -13.01 -5.23 -6.62
CA ALA A 77 -12.16 -4.51 -7.57
C ALA A 77 -12.97 -3.60 -8.51
N SER A 78 -13.60 -2.58 -7.94
CA SER A 78 -14.31 -1.55 -8.72
C SER A 78 -13.36 -0.76 -9.64
N VAL A 79 -13.90 -0.14 -10.70
CA VAL A 79 -13.12 0.75 -11.59
C VAL A 79 -12.41 1.86 -10.82
N GLY A 80 -13.08 2.45 -9.82
CA GLY A 80 -12.49 3.49 -8.98
C GLY A 80 -11.33 3.00 -8.11
N PHE A 81 -11.31 1.72 -7.75
CA PHE A 81 -10.17 1.08 -7.07
C PHE A 81 -8.97 0.94 -8.02
N LEU A 82 -9.19 0.43 -9.23
CA LEU A 82 -8.13 0.28 -10.24
C LEU A 82 -7.53 1.62 -10.68
N MET A 83 -8.36 2.66 -10.85
CA MET A 83 -7.88 4.01 -11.15
C MET A 83 -6.99 4.59 -10.06
N GLN A 84 -7.26 4.26 -8.79
CA GLN A 84 -6.42 4.69 -7.67
C GLN A 84 -5.08 3.97 -7.66
N ILE A 85 -5.05 2.68 -8.02
CA ILE A 85 -3.79 1.95 -8.20
C ILE A 85 -2.98 2.58 -9.33
N ASP A 86 -3.60 2.85 -10.48
CA ASP A 86 -2.92 3.46 -11.64
C ASP A 86 -2.27 4.80 -11.23
N LYS A 87 -3.03 5.66 -10.53
CA LYS A 87 -2.52 6.92 -9.99
C LYS A 87 -1.40 6.73 -8.97
N LEU A 88 -1.53 5.76 -8.06
CA LEU A 88 -0.49 5.45 -7.09
C LEU A 88 0.81 5.05 -7.81
N VAL A 89 0.74 4.18 -8.81
CA VAL A 89 1.90 3.75 -9.59
C VAL A 89 2.59 4.92 -10.28
N GLN A 90 1.84 5.86 -10.85
CA GLN A 90 2.42 7.09 -11.39
C GLN A 90 3.14 7.91 -10.31
N LEU A 91 2.59 7.98 -9.10
CA LEU A 91 3.22 8.65 -7.96
C LEU A 91 4.48 7.93 -7.49
N LEU A 92 4.58 6.59 -7.59
CA LEU A 92 5.79 5.84 -7.23
C LEU A 92 7.02 6.31 -8.04
N GLU A 93 6.80 6.81 -9.26
CA GLU A 93 7.87 7.37 -10.10
C GLU A 93 8.20 8.84 -9.80
N SER A 94 7.41 9.50 -8.97
CA SER A 94 7.66 10.87 -8.54
C SER A 94 8.75 10.96 -7.44
N PRO A 95 9.32 12.15 -7.18
CA PRO A 95 10.36 12.33 -6.17
C PRO A 95 9.96 11.89 -4.76
N ILE A 96 8.66 11.87 -4.43
CA ILE A 96 8.18 11.51 -3.09
C ILE A 96 8.58 10.09 -2.66
N PHE A 97 8.70 9.18 -3.62
CA PHE A 97 9.07 7.78 -3.40
C PHE A 97 10.50 7.47 -3.85
N ILE A 98 11.38 8.49 -3.96
CA ILE A 98 12.78 8.26 -4.35
C ILE A 98 13.49 7.30 -3.39
N HIS A 99 13.26 7.42 -2.08
CA HIS A 99 13.85 6.53 -1.08
C HIS A 99 13.44 5.08 -1.30
N MET A 100 12.13 4.82 -1.50
CA MET A 100 11.64 3.47 -1.78
C MET A 100 12.21 2.90 -3.08
N ARG A 101 12.35 3.73 -4.13
CA ARG A 101 12.98 3.28 -5.38
C ARG A 101 14.46 2.95 -5.23
N LEU A 102 15.20 3.69 -4.39
CA LEU A 102 16.59 3.37 -4.07
C LEU A 102 16.70 2.09 -3.24
N GLN A 103 15.76 1.86 -2.32
CA GLN A 103 15.65 0.65 -1.51
C GLN A 103 15.39 -0.62 -2.34
N LEU A 104 14.94 -0.51 -3.60
CA LEU A 104 14.88 -1.64 -4.54
C LEU A 104 16.27 -2.16 -4.96
N LEU A 105 17.33 -1.41 -4.67
CA LEU A 105 18.71 -1.85 -4.92
C LEU A 105 19.28 -2.66 -3.74
N GLU A 106 18.65 -2.59 -2.57
CA GLU A 106 19.15 -3.14 -1.30
C GLU A 106 18.74 -4.61 -1.12
N ILE A 107 19.17 -5.48 -2.06
CA ILE A 107 18.74 -6.89 -2.14
C ILE A 107 19.02 -7.70 -0.87
N GLN A 108 20.08 -7.36 -0.14
CA GLN A 108 20.53 -8.07 1.05
C GLN A 108 19.74 -7.72 2.32
N GLU A 109 18.91 -6.68 2.27
CA GLU A 109 18.12 -6.25 3.42
C GLU A 109 16.81 -7.05 3.54
N ASP A 110 16.42 -7.39 4.78
CA ASP A 110 15.26 -8.25 5.05
C ASP A 110 13.95 -7.68 4.48
N TYR A 111 13.84 -6.35 4.43
CA TYR A 111 12.63 -5.67 3.95
C TYR A 111 12.49 -5.72 2.41
N HIS A 112 13.56 -6.05 1.67
CA HIS A 112 13.57 -6.03 0.21
C HIS A 112 12.55 -7.02 -0.36
N THR A 113 12.45 -8.22 0.20
CA THR A 113 11.46 -9.22 -0.21
C THR A 113 10.03 -8.69 -0.07
N ASP A 114 9.73 -8.02 1.04
CA ASP A 114 8.40 -7.46 1.29
C ASP A 114 8.09 -6.28 0.37
N LEU A 115 9.07 -5.41 0.10
CA LEU A 115 8.93 -4.31 -0.85
C LEU A 115 8.63 -4.84 -2.26
N VAL A 116 9.44 -5.78 -2.75
CA VAL A 116 9.27 -6.38 -4.07
C VAL A 116 7.92 -7.12 -4.16
N LYS A 117 7.54 -7.88 -3.13
CA LYS A 117 6.22 -8.53 -3.05
C LYS A 117 5.08 -7.52 -3.10
N SER A 118 5.19 -6.41 -2.39
CA SER A 118 4.19 -5.33 -2.39
C SER A 118 4.00 -4.75 -3.80
N LEU A 119 5.09 -4.47 -4.51
CA LEU A 119 5.05 -3.91 -5.86
C LEU A 119 4.57 -4.91 -6.92
N TYR A 120 5.02 -6.16 -6.88
CA TYR A 120 4.49 -7.20 -7.76
C TYR A 120 3.01 -7.48 -7.49
N GLY A 121 2.58 -7.44 -6.23
CA GLY A 121 1.16 -7.57 -5.89
C GLY A 121 0.33 -6.43 -6.50
N LEU A 122 0.79 -5.17 -6.45
CA LEU A 122 0.14 -4.07 -7.18
C LEU A 122 0.10 -4.32 -8.69
N LEU A 123 1.20 -4.81 -9.27
CA LEU A 123 1.28 -5.12 -10.68
C LEU A 123 0.24 -6.17 -11.10
N MET A 124 0.02 -7.19 -10.26
CA MET A 124 -0.95 -8.27 -10.53
C MET A 124 -2.42 -7.83 -10.39
N LEU A 125 -2.69 -6.71 -9.71
CA LEU A 125 -4.03 -6.14 -9.61
C LEU A 125 -4.38 -5.21 -10.78
N LEU A 126 -3.37 -4.72 -11.51
CA LEU A 126 -3.59 -3.78 -12.61
C LEU A 126 -4.02 -4.51 -13.89
N PRO A 127 -4.97 -3.97 -14.66
CA PRO A 127 -5.12 -4.33 -16.06
C PRO A 127 -3.87 -3.91 -16.85
N GLN A 128 -3.73 -4.31 -18.12
CA GLN A 128 -2.60 -3.94 -18.99
C GLN A 128 -2.58 -2.44 -19.39
N SER A 129 -2.62 -1.54 -18.41
CA SER A 129 -2.61 -0.08 -18.56
C SER A 129 -1.21 0.48 -18.76
N ALA A 130 -1.10 1.81 -18.91
CA ALA A 130 0.18 2.48 -18.92
C ALA A 130 0.93 2.34 -17.58
N ALA A 131 0.22 2.44 -16.45
CA ALA A 131 0.82 2.21 -15.13
C ALA A 131 1.37 0.78 -14.99
N PHE A 132 0.66 -0.22 -15.49
CA PHE A 132 1.17 -1.60 -15.51
C PHE A 132 2.53 -1.68 -16.21
N ARG A 133 2.66 -1.06 -17.39
CA ARG A 133 3.94 -1.05 -18.13
C ARG A 133 5.04 -0.34 -17.36
N VAL A 134 4.76 0.84 -16.80
CA VAL A 134 5.72 1.60 -15.98
C VAL A 134 6.25 0.76 -14.82
N LEU A 135 5.34 0.17 -14.03
CA LEU A 135 5.73 -0.63 -12.88
C LEU A 135 6.46 -1.91 -13.28
N ARG A 136 6.00 -2.59 -14.34
CA ARG A 136 6.67 -3.78 -14.89
C ARG A 136 8.10 -3.46 -15.31
N ASP A 137 8.32 -2.36 -16.04
CA ASP A 137 9.64 -2.00 -16.57
C ASP A 137 10.61 -1.62 -15.44
N ARG A 138 10.10 -0.97 -14.38
CA ARG A 138 10.84 -0.74 -13.12
C ARG A 138 11.25 -2.07 -12.47
N LEU A 139 10.32 -2.98 -12.27
CA LEU A 139 10.57 -4.28 -11.62
C LEU A 139 11.45 -5.21 -12.47
N ALA A 140 11.34 -5.16 -13.79
CA ALA A 140 12.21 -5.90 -14.71
C ALA A 140 13.66 -5.42 -14.60
N SER A 141 13.88 -4.11 -14.44
CA SER A 141 15.21 -3.53 -14.22
C SER A 141 15.81 -4.01 -12.89
N VAL A 142 15.01 -4.03 -11.81
CA VAL A 142 15.41 -4.55 -10.48
C VAL A 142 15.75 -6.04 -10.54
N THR A 143 14.92 -6.86 -11.23
CA THR A 143 15.15 -8.30 -11.37
C THR A 143 16.41 -8.61 -12.17
N SER A 144 16.64 -7.85 -13.25
CA SER A 144 17.85 -7.98 -14.08
C SER A 144 19.11 -7.65 -13.27
N MET A 145 19.03 -6.60 -12.45
CA MET A 145 20.09 -6.22 -11.51
C MET A 145 20.31 -7.28 -10.45
N ALA A 146 19.26 -7.80 -9.81
CA ALA A 146 19.35 -8.88 -8.84
C ALA A 146 19.93 -10.17 -9.44
N THR A 147 19.67 -10.47 -10.71
CA THR A 147 20.27 -11.61 -11.40
C THR A 147 21.76 -11.35 -11.72
N ALA A 148 22.13 -10.12 -12.04
CA ALA A 148 23.51 -9.73 -12.29
C ALA A 148 24.36 -9.74 -11.01
N ILE A 149 23.81 -9.26 -9.90
CA ILE A 149 24.47 -9.19 -8.58
C ILE A 149 24.37 -10.53 -7.84
N GLY A 150 23.25 -11.24 -7.92
CA GLY A 150 23.00 -12.52 -7.25
C GLY A 150 23.90 -13.68 -7.73
N ARG A 151 24.68 -13.47 -8.79
CA ARG A 151 25.80 -14.37 -9.14
C ARG A 151 27.01 -14.23 -8.20
N ILE A 152 27.03 -13.24 -7.30
CA ILE A 152 28.18 -12.88 -6.47
C ILE A 152 28.07 -13.42 -5.03
N ASP A 153 26.86 -13.51 -4.45
CA ASP A 153 26.71 -13.84 -3.02
C ASP A 153 25.71 -14.99 -2.77
N LEU A 154 26.23 -16.21 -2.56
CA LEU A 154 25.49 -17.37 -2.01
C LEU A 154 25.96 -17.72 -0.59
N ASN A 155 26.29 -16.73 0.24
CA ASN A 155 26.56 -16.95 1.67
C ASN A 155 26.23 -15.69 2.46
N GLY A 156 25.05 -15.64 3.05
CA GLY A 156 24.63 -14.57 3.96
C GLY A 156 23.77 -15.15 5.07
N ASP A 157 24.35 -15.23 6.27
CA ASP A 157 23.72 -15.71 7.50
C ASP A 157 22.38 -15.01 7.78
N ALA A 158 21.38 -15.82 8.15
CA ALA A 158 20.08 -15.35 8.63
C ALA A 158 20.27 -14.50 9.90
N ARG A 159 20.27 -13.17 9.74
CA ARG A 159 20.24 -12.24 10.88
C ARG A 159 18.87 -12.27 11.51
N ARG A 160 18.86 -12.47 12.83
CA ARG A 160 17.66 -12.53 13.66
C ARG A 160 16.99 -11.15 13.72
N LEU A 161 15.76 -11.08 13.24
CA LEU A 161 14.91 -9.90 13.28
C LEU A 161 14.55 -9.52 14.72
N ARG A 162 14.73 -8.24 15.04
CA ARG A 162 14.25 -7.61 16.26
C ARG A 162 12.76 -7.30 16.06
N ALA A 163 11.92 -7.64 17.02
CA ALA A 163 10.47 -7.44 16.89
C ALA A 163 10.14 -5.95 16.61
N PRO A 164 9.33 -5.66 15.57
CA PRO A 164 8.90 -4.30 15.29
C PRO A 164 8.12 -3.71 16.46
N ARG A 165 8.35 -2.44 16.78
CA ARG A 165 7.64 -1.72 17.87
C ARG A 165 6.16 -1.46 17.55
N ILE A 166 5.82 -1.43 16.27
CA ILE A 166 4.45 -1.27 15.81
C ILE A 166 3.84 -2.65 15.63
N ASP A 167 2.72 -2.89 16.32
CA ASP A 167 1.95 -4.13 16.23
C ASP A 167 1.25 -4.21 14.86
N ALA A 168 1.94 -4.86 13.90
CA ALA A 168 1.43 -5.06 12.55
C ALA A 168 0.11 -5.85 12.54
N ASP A 169 -0.06 -6.80 13.45
CA ASP A 169 -1.26 -7.63 13.52
C ASP A 169 -2.47 -6.80 13.95
N ALA A 170 -2.30 -5.91 14.93
CA ALA A 170 -3.35 -4.98 15.33
C ALA A 170 -3.75 -4.01 14.20
N LEU A 171 -2.78 -3.52 13.41
CA LEU A 171 -3.07 -2.67 12.25
C LEU A 171 -3.86 -3.43 11.19
N LEU A 172 -3.44 -4.65 10.86
CA LEU A 172 -4.11 -5.49 9.86
C LEU A 172 -5.52 -5.91 10.31
N ALA A 173 -5.69 -6.28 11.57
CA ALA A 173 -7.02 -6.60 12.12
C ALA A 173 -7.97 -5.40 12.03
N HIS A 174 -7.47 -4.18 12.30
CA HIS A 174 -8.27 -2.97 12.13
C HIS A 174 -8.65 -2.73 10.66
N PHE A 175 -7.68 -2.89 9.75
CA PHE A 175 -7.91 -2.77 8.31
C PHE A 175 -9.01 -3.71 7.83
N GLU A 176 -8.93 -5.00 8.19
CA GLU A 176 -9.92 -6.01 7.83
C GLU A 176 -11.31 -5.66 8.37
N SER A 177 -11.39 -5.24 9.64
CA SER A 177 -12.66 -4.82 10.26
C SER A 177 -13.31 -3.67 9.49
N VAL A 178 -12.53 -2.67 9.07
CA VAL A 178 -13.04 -1.52 8.31
C VAL A 178 -13.45 -1.93 6.89
N GLN A 179 -12.65 -2.75 6.21
CA GLN A 179 -12.98 -3.22 4.87
C GLN A 179 -14.21 -4.13 4.85
N ALA A 180 -14.37 -5.03 5.83
CA ALA A 180 -15.55 -5.87 5.97
C ALA A 180 -16.84 -5.03 6.10
N LYS A 181 -16.81 -3.99 6.93
CA LYS A 181 -17.94 -3.05 7.08
C LYS A 181 -18.28 -2.35 5.75
N HIS A 182 -17.27 -1.87 5.02
CA HIS A 182 -17.49 -1.24 3.70
C HIS A 182 -18.05 -2.21 2.67
N THR A 183 -17.58 -3.46 2.65
CA THR A 183 -18.11 -4.51 1.76
C THR A 183 -19.56 -4.84 2.11
N GLU A 184 -19.90 -4.95 3.39
CA GLU A 184 -21.29 -5.18 3.84
C GLU A 184 -22.21 -4.02 3.44
N LEU A 185 -21.80 -2.77 3.66
CA LEU A 185 -22.57 -1.59 3.30
C LEU A 185 -22.80 -1.49 1.79
N ARG A 186 -21.78 -1.78 0.98
CA ARG A 186 -21.93 -1.84 -0.49
C ARG A 186 -22.91 -2.91 -0.92
N ARG A 187 -22.83 -4.12 -0.32
CA ARG A 187 -23.76 -5.22 -0.60
C ARG A 187 -25.21 -4.85 -0.28
N LYS A 188 -25.45 -4.23 0.89
CA LYS A 188 -26.78 -3.74 1.28
C LYS A 188 -27.31 -2.68 0.31
N GLY A 189 -26.49 -1.68 -0.02
CA GLY A 189 -26.89 -0.62 -0.95
C GLY A 189 -27.16 -1.12 -2.38
N MET A 190 -26.50 -2.20 -2.81
CA MET A 190 -26.78 -2.83 -4.10
C MET A 190 -28.12 -3.59 -4.09
N TYR A 191 -28.42 -4.28 -2.99
CA TYR A 191 -29.69 -4.99 -2.79
C TYR A 191 -30.90 -4.05 -2.71
N GLU A 192 -30.76 -2.91 -2.03
CA GLU A 192 -31.80 -1.87 -1.96
C GLU A 192 -32.07 -1.26 -3.35
N LYS A 193 -31.01 -1.02 -4.14
CA LYS A 193 -31.14 -0.52 -5.51
C LYS A 193 -31.83 -1.52 -6.44
N SER A 194 -31.61 -2.83 -6.29
CA SER A 194 -32.30 -3.84 -7.10
C SER A 194 -33.79 -3.91 -6.76
N LEU A 195 -34.16 -3.89 -5.47
CA LEU A 195 -35.56 -3.90 -5.03
C LEU A 195 -36.33 -2.66 -5.54
N ALA A 196 -35.72 -1.47 -5.46
CA ALA A 196 -36.33 -0.25 -5.98
C ALA A 196 -36.52 -0.28 -7.51
N LYS A 197 -35.63 -0.97 -8.24
CA LYS A 197 -35.75 -1.15 -9.69
C LYS A 197 -36.91 -2.08 -10.05
N GLU A 198 -37.07 -3.19 -9.34
CA GLU A 198 -38.15 -4.17 -9.53
C GLU A 198 -39.53 -3.56 -9.26
N GLN A 199 -39.65 -2.75 -8.20
CA GLN A 199 -40.89 -2.02 -7.88
C GLN A 199 -41.26 -0.98 -8.94
N ASN A 200 -40.28 -0.29 -9.53
CA ASN A 200 -40.53 0.66 -10.62
C ASN A 200 -40.92 -0.03 -11.93
N THR A 201 -40.41 -1.23 -12.22
CA THR A 201 -40.83 -2.00 -13.39
C THR A 201 -42.18 -2.69 -13.23
N ALA A 202 -42.63 -2.94 -12.01
CA ALA A 202 -43.95 -3.54 -11.75
C ALA A 202 -45.11 -2.52 -11.79
N ASN A 203 -44.80 -1.22 -11.74
CA ASN A 203 -45.76 -0.12 -11.75
C ASN A 203 -45.92 0.56 -13.14
N VAL A 204 -45.39 -0.06 -14.21
CA VAL A 204 -45.52 0.36 -15.62
C VAL A 204 -46.19 -0.75 -16.40
#